data_AF-A0A831XLK2-F1
#
_entry.id   AF-A0A831XLK2-F1
#
_cell.length_a   1.000
_cell.length_b   1.000
_cell.length_c   1.000
_cell.angle_alpha   90.00
_cell.angle_beta   90.00
_cell.angle_gamma   90.00
#
_symmetry.space_group_name_H-M   'P 1'
#
loop_
_entity.id
_entity.type
_entity.pdbx_description
1 polymer ?
#
loop_
_entity_poly.entity_id
_entity_poly.type
_entity_poly.pdbx_seq_one_letter_code
_entity_poly.pdbx_strand_id
1 'polypeptide(L)'
;VTLMPIRNPGSSVECIALRNGHWMLVCNDTVEGRHILSVYLSEDEGASWPWRRRLESFEPGDGSGSYPSMLQSVEGTLHCTYSYRDQHMEGSSIKHVRFNEAWVRAGDG
;
A
#
# COMPACT_ATOMS: atom_id res chain seq x y z
N VAL A 1 -21.44 10.24 -7.64
CA VAL A 1 -20.08 9.75 -7.29
C VAL A 1 -20.28 8.60 -6.33
N THR A 2 -19.99 7.37 -6.73
CA THR A 2 -20.01 6.23 -5.81
C THR A 2 -18.73 6.31 -4.96
N LEU A 3 -18.87 6.29 -3.64
CA LEU A 3 -17.70 6.26 -2.74
C LEU A 3 -17.02 4.90 -2.87
N MET A 4 -15.71 4.89 -3.06
CA MET A 4 -14.92 3.66 -2.94
C MET A 4 -14.88 3.23 -1.47
N PRO A 5 -15.03 1.93 -1.15
CA PRO A 5 -15.03 1.43 0.22
C PRO A 5 -13.63 1.36 0.87
N ILE A 6 -12.63 2.01 0.27
CA ILE A 6 -11.25 2.05 0.76
C ILE A 6 -11.08 3.32 1.61
N ARG A 7 -10.59 3.14 2.84
CA ARG A 7 -10.39 4.25 3.77
C ARG A 7 -9.08 4.97 3.43
N ASN A 8 -9.07 6.28 3.62
CA ASN A 8 -7.85 7.07 3.54
C ASN A 8 -8.00 8.34 4.39
N PRO A 9 -7.00 8.70 5.22
CA PRO A 9 -7.07 9.85 6.13
C PRO A 9 -6.73 11.20 5.44
N GLY A 10 -6.97 11.33 4.13
CA GLY A 10 -6.53 12.49 3.33
C GLY A 10 -5.02 12.52 3.08
N SER A 11 -4.39 11.35 2.99
CA SER A 11 -2.96 11.15 2.74
C SER A 11 -2.67 10.78 1.28
N SER A 12 -1.40 10.90 0.87
CA SER A 12 -0.95 10.49 -0.47
C SER A 12 -1.22 9.01 -0.73
N VAL A 13 -1.55 8.69 -1.99
CA VAL A 13 -1.73 7.35 -2.51
C VAL A 13 -0.85 7.17 -3.74
N GLU A 14 -0.56 5.91 -4.08
CA GLU A 14 0.09 5.53 -5.33
C GLU A 14 -0.79 4.50 -6.04
N CYS A 15 -1.04 4.68 -7.33
CA CYS A 15 -1.80 3.71 -8.13
C CYS A 15 -1.11 3.50 -9.48
N ILE A 16 -0.85 2.24 -9.85
CA ILE A 16 -0.26 1.88 -11.15
C ILE A 16 -1.06 0.76 -11.81
N ALA A 17 -1.13 0.81 -13.14
CA ALA A 17 -1.51 -0.35 -13.94
C ALA A 17 -0.29 -1.26 -14.17
N LEU A 18 -0.46 -2.54 -13.94
CA LEU A 18 0.51 -3.59 -14.22
C LEU A 18 0.45 -3.99 -15.70
N ARG A 19 1.50 -4.64 -16.21
CA ARG A 19 1.56 -5.08 -17.62
C ARG A 19 0.46 -6.07 -18.02
N ASN A 20 -0.14 -6.79 -17.07
CA ASN A 20 -1.29 -7.68 -17.32
C ASN A 20 -2.65 -6.96 -17.25
N GLY A 21 -2.67 -5.63 -17.06
CA GLY A 21 -3.90 -4.84 -16.97
C GLY A 21 -4.47 -4.75 -15.55
N HIS A 22 -3.97 -5.52 -14.58
CA HIS A 22 -4.38 -5.40 -13.18
C HIS A 22 -3.87 -4.09 -12.58
N TRP A 23 -4.57 -3.55 -11.60
CA TRP A 23 -4.19 -2.31 -10.93
C TRP A 23 -3.72 -2.59 -9.51
N MET A 24 -2.72 -1.83 -9.07
CA MET A 24 -2.22 -1.86 -7.70
C MET A 24 -2.35 -0.47 -7.08
N LEU A 25 -2.99 -0.39 -5.91
CA LEU A 25 -3.16 0.83 -5.12
C LEU A 25 -2.47 0.67 -3.77
N VAL A 26 -1.57 1.60 -3.42
CA VAL A 26 -0.99 1.69 -2.09
C VAL A 26 -1.53 2.94 -1.39
N CYS A 27 -2.10 2.76 -0.21
CA CYS A 27 -2.66 3.85 0.57
C CYS A 27 -2.66 3.55 2.07
N ASN A 28 -2.79 4.60 2.89
CA ASN A 28 -3.05 4.43 4.31
C ASN A 28 -4.51 4.02 4.52
N ASP A 29 -4.75 2.73 4.79
CA ASP A 29 -6.09 2.16 5.02
C ASP A 29 -6.56 2.43 6.45
N THR A 30 -6.78 3.71 6.74
CA THR A 30 -7.20 4.22 8.05
C THR A 30 -8.17 5.38 7.86
N VAL A 31 -8.97 5.68 8.90
CA VAL A 31 -9.77 6.91 8.95
C VAL A 31 -8.91 8.08 9.47
N GLU A 32 -7.96 7.79 10.35
CA GLU A 32 -7.04 8.74 10.95
C GLU A 32 -5.64 8.12 11.13
N GLY A 33 -4.60 8.96 11.05
CA GLY A 33 -3.22 8.54 11.23
C GLY A 33 -2.68 7.68 10.07
N ARG A 34 -1.42 7.27 10.15
CA ARG A 34 -0.71 6.56 9.06
C ARG A 34 -0.05 5.27 9.52
N HIS A 35 -0.63 4.65 10.56
CA HIS A 35 -0.11 3.46 11.23
C HIS A 35 -0.37 2.17 10.44
N ILE A 36 -1.32 2.19 9.49
CA ILE A 36 -1.52 1.08 8.53
C ILE A 36 -1.24 1.61 7.12
N LEU A 37 -0.37 0.90 6.39
CA LEU A 37 -0.14 1.11 4.96
C LEU A 37 -0.49 -0.20 4.25
N SER A 38 -1.46 -0.16 3.34
CA SER A 38 -1.98 -1.34 2.64
C SER A 38 -1.73 -1.24 1.14
N VAL A 39 -1.50 -2.38 0.51
CA VAL A 39 -1.59 -2.56 -0.94
C VAL A 39 -2.89 -3.29 -1.29
N TYR A 40 -3.59 -2.79 -2.28
CA TYR A 40 -4.79 -3.38 -2.88
C TYR A 40 -4.50 -3.77 -4.32
N LEU A 41 -5.18 -4.83 -4.76
CA LEU A 41 -5.18 -5.28 -6.14
C LEU A 41 -6.59 -5.18 -6.70
N SER A 42 -6.69 -4.77 -7.96
CA SER A 42 -7.90 -4.80 -8.78
C SER A 42 -7.60 -5.52 -10.08
N GLU A 43 -8.52 -6.38 -10.52
CA GLU A 43 -8.45 -7.10 -11.81
C GLU A 43 -9.43 -6.51 -12.84
N ASP A 44 -10.15 -5.44 -12.47
CA ASP A 44 -11.24 -4.83 -13.22
C ASP A 44 -11.09 -3.30 -13.34
N GLU A 45 -9.86 -2.84 -13.61
CA GLU A 45 -9.51 -1.43 -13.84
C GLU A 45 -9.97 -0.47 -12.72
N GLY A 46 -9.90 -0.96 -11.48
CA GLY A 46 -10.24 -0.20 -10.28
C GLY A 46 -11.74 -0.17 -9.94
N ALA A 47 -12.59 -0.91 -10.65
CA ALA A 47 -14.01 -1.02 -10.33
C ALA A 47 -14.26 -1.72 -8.99
N SER A 48 -13.45 -2.73 -8.65
CA SER A 48 -13.44 -3.41 -7.36
C SER A 48 -12.02 -3.74 -6.88
N TRP A 49 -11.86 -3.92 -5.57
CA TRP A 49 -10.55 -4.15 -4.92
C TRP A 49 -10.64 -5.29 -3.90
N PRO A 50 -10.88 -6.55 -4.35
CA PRO A 50 -11.19 -7.65 -3.44
C PRO A 50 -9.97 -8.23 -2.73
N TRP A 51 -8.74 -7.94 -3.18
CA TRP A 51 -7.52 -8.36 -2.48
C TRP A 51 -6.80 -7.17 -1.86
N ARG A 52 -6.33 -7.38 -0.62
CA ARG A 52 -5.60 -6.39 0.18
C ARG A 52 -4.56 -7.10 1.03
N ARG A 53 -3.41 -6.48 1.22
CA ARG A 53 -2.43 -6.89 2.23
C ARG A 53 -1.71 -5.69 2.85
N ARG A 54 -1.38 -5.76 4.13
CA ARG A 54 -0.64 -4.70 4.83
C ARG A 54 0.85 -4.79 4.52
N LEU A 55 1.42 -3.66 4.10
CA LEU A 55 2.87 -3.44 4.06
C LEU A 55 3.40 -3.05 5.44
N GLU A 56 2.61 -2.25 6.17
CA GLU A 56 2.90 -1.84 7.54
C GLU A 56 1.63 -1.92 8.39
N SER A 57 1.78 -2.29 9.66
CA SER A 57 0.69 -2.40 10.63
C SER A 57 1.24 -2.12 12.03
N PHE A 58 1.07 -0.89 12.49
CA PHE A 58 1.44 -0.44 13.83
C PHE A 58 0.20 -0.15 14.67
N GLU A 59 0.36 -0.13 15.99
CA GLU A 59 -0.60 0.55 16.84
C GLU A 59 -0.59 2.08 16.56
N PRO A 60 -1.70 2.79 16.79
CA PRO A 60 -1.77 4.23 16.59
C PRO A 60 -0.72 4.97 17.45
N GLY A 61 0.22 5.65 16.79
CA GLY A 61 1.30 6.42 17.44
C GLY A 61 2.66 5.72 17.41
N ASP A 62 2.68 4.39 17.34
CA ASP A 62 3.89 3.57 17.45
C ASP A 62 4.72 3.56 16.16
N GLY A 63 4.12 3.92 15.03
CA GLY A 63 4.83 3.93 13.75
C GLY A 63 4.00 4.53 12.63
N SER A 64 4.65 4.70 11.48
CA SER A 64 3.97 5.13 10.26
C SER A 64 4.69 4.69 9.00
N GLY A 65 3.90 4.29 8.00
CA GLY A 65 4.29 4.21 6.60
C GLY A 65 3.50 5.22 5.78
N SER A 66 4.12 6.05 4.94
CA SER A 66 3.39 7.05 4.14
C SER A 66 4.14 7.53 2.90
N TYR A 67 3.46 8.29 2.03
CA TYR A 67 4.00 8.78 0.75
C TYR A 67 4.56 7.64 -0.12
N PRO A 68 3.71 6.67 -0.48
CA PRO A 68 4.16 5.54 -1.29
C PRO A 68 4.56 5.99 -2.70
N SER A 69 5.49 5.26 -3.30
CA SER A 69 5.77 5.23 -4.72
C SER A 69 6.05 3.80 -5.15
N MET A 70 5.58 3.41 -6.34
CA MET A 70 5.61 2.02 -6.76
C MET A 70 5.92 1.87 -8.25
N LEU A 71 6.64 0.82 -8.60
CA LEU A 71 6.90 0.44 -9.98
C LEU A 71 6.93 -1.07 -10.16
N GLN A 72 6.65 -1.51 -11.38
CA GLN A 72 6.82 -2.91 -11.79
C GLN A 72 8.12 -3.09 -12.59
N SER A 73 9.06 -3.86 -12.03
CA SER A 73 10.30 -4.28 -12.73
C SER A 73 9.99 -5.08 -14.00
N VAL A 74 10.97 -5.25 -14.89
CA VAL A 74 10.77 -6.00 -16.14
C VAL A 74 10.48 -7.48 -15.89
N GLU A 75 10.99 -8.04 -14.79
CA GLU A 75 10.74 -9.40 -14.32
C GLU A 75 9.37 -9.57 -13.63
N GLY A 76 8.58 -8.49 -13.53
CA GLY A 76 7.24 -8.51 -12.95
C GLY A 76 7.18 -8.32 -11.42
N THR A 77 8.32 -8.20 -10.75
CA THR A 77 8.38 -7.87 -9.30
C THR A 77 7.92 -6.43 -9.07
N LEU A 78 7.09 -6.22 -8.05
CA LEU A 78 6.66 -4.91 -7.60
C LEU A 78 7.64 -4.37 -6.58
N HIS A 79 8.14 -3.17 -6.82
CA HIS A 79 8.98 -2.43 -5.90
C HIS A 79 8.18 -1.27 -5.35
N CYS A 80 8.13 -1.15 -4.03
CA CYS A 80 7.47 -0.03 -3.37
C CYS A 80 8.43 0.62 -2.38
N THR A 81 8.44 1.95 -2.36
CA THR A 81 9.14 2.76 -1.38
C THR A 81 8.16 3.65 -0.65
N TYR A 82 8.43 3.94 0.63
CA TYR A 82 7.63 4.85 1.43
C TYR A 82 8.45 5.41 2.60
N SER A 83 8.03 6.58 3.09
CA SER A 83 8.52 7.14 4.36
C SER A 83 8.13 6.21 5.50
N TYR A 84 9.10 5.85 6.33
CA TYR A 84 8.97 4.90 7.41
C TYR A 84 9.46 5.50 8.73
N ARG A 85 8.68 5.30 9.79
CA ARG A 85 9.04 5.62 11.17
C ARG A 85 8.52 4.52 12.07
N ASP A 86 9.36 4.13 13.02
CA ASP A 86 9.04 3.26 14.14
C ASP A 86 9.35 4.00 15.45
N GLN A 87 8.61 3.73 16.52
CA GLN A 87 8.77 4.38 17.83
C GLN A 87 10.16 4.19 18.46
N HIS A 88 10.89 3.16 18.05
CA HIS A 88 12.24 2.88 18.54
C HIS A 88 13.33 3.56 17.70
N MET A 89 12.96 4.38 16.70
CA MET A 89 13.89 5.10 15.83
C MET A 89 13.88 6.61 16.10
N GLU A 90 15.05 7.22 16.04
CA GLU A 90 15.17 8.68 15.92
C GLU A 90 14.95 9.10 14.46
N GLY A 91 13.97 9.97 14.22
CA GLY A 91 13.67 10.49 12.88
C GLY A 91 12.86 9.53 12.00
N SER A 92 13.13 9.55 10.69
CA SER A 92 12.44 8.72 9.69
C SER A 92 13.40 8.29 8.58
N SER A 93 13.11 7.17 7.93
CA SER A 93 13.84 6.65 6.77
C SER A 93 12.93 6.44 5.57
N ILE A 94 13.51 6.04 4.43
CA ILE A 94 12.76 5.47 3.31
C ILE A 94 12.93 3.96 3.36
N LYS A 95 11.82 3.22 3.48
CA LYS A 95 11.82 1.76 3.42
C LYS A 95 11.53 1.31 1.99
N HIS A 96 12.23 0.27 1.55
CA HIS A 96 12.02 -0.39 0.27
C HIS A 96 11.54 -1.82 0.50
N VAL A 97 10.47 -2.20 -0.19
CA VAL A 97 9.93 -3.56 -0.18
C VAL A 97 9.74 -4.08 -1.59
N ARG A 98 9.78 -5.39 -1.73
CA ARG A 98 9.53 -6.10 -2.98
C ARG A 98 8.52 -7.22 -2.77
N PHE A 99 7.53 -7.31 -3.64
CA PHE A 99 6.48 -8.33 -3.57
C PHE A 99 5.90 -8.60 -4.97
N ASN A 100 4.91 -9.49 -5.04
CA ASN A 100 4.17 -9.80 -6.28
C ASN A 100 2.68 -9.95 -5.98
N GLU A 101 1.88 -10.14 -7.02
CA GLU A 101 0.43 -10.26 -6.85
C GLU A 101 0.02 -11.48 -6.02
N ALA A 102 0.75 -12.60 -6.11
CA ALA A 102 0.47 -13.79 -5.31
C ALA A 102 0.60 -13.51 -3.80
N TRP A 103 1.61 -12.72 -3.42
CA TRP A 103 1.78 -12.25 -2.05
C TRP A 103 0.61 -11.36 -1.60
N VAL A 104 0.11 -10.47 -2.46
CA VAL A 104 -1.07 -9.63 -2.14
C VAL A 104 -2.33 -10.49 -1.97
N ARG A 105 -2.57 -11.45 -2.88
CA ARG A 105 -3.73 -12.34 -2.83
C ARG A 105 -3.76 -13.25 -1.59
N ALA A 106 -2.59 -13.57 -1.02
CA ALA A 106 -2.51 -14.35 0.20
C ALA A 106 -3.05 -13.63 1.45
N GLY A 107 -3.21 -12.30 1.42
CA GLY A 107 -3.78 -11.52 2.53
C GLY A 107 -2.90 -11.45 3.79
N ASP A 108 -3.49 -10.98 4.89
CA ASP A 108 -2.78 -10.73 6.17
C ASP A 108 -2.55 -12.00 7.02
N GLY A 109 -3.07 -13.16 6.61
CA GLY A 109 -3.05 -14.41 7.37
C GLY A 109 -4.31 -14.65 8.18
#